data_AF-U2RN30-F1
#
_entry.id   AF-U2RN30-F1
#
_cell.length_a   1.000
_cell.length_b   1.000
_cell.length_c   1.000
_cell.angle_alpha   90.00
_cell.angle_beta   90.00
_cell.angle_gamma   90.00
#
_symmetry.space_group_name_H-M   'P 1'
#
loop_
_entity.id
_entity.type
_entity.pdbx_description
1 polymer ?
#
loop_
_entity_poly.entity_id
_entity_poly.type
_entity_poly.pdbx_seq_one_letter_code
_entity_poly.pdbx_strand_id
1 'polypeptide(L)'
;MSRKPYSWLVVVGMISLCIGLSGCGKNVDTVAESTVPIEIGEHVMYGSYQGEPVEWRVLDKKDGEILLLSEYGLDAQPFDTSGKSRVDWKDSTIRKWLNDDFYNSAFSEKEKENIVESKSEGFEEYNTSMNLTGGGKPYAYLEREIEDKVFLLSNTELCAYFSEDPYPGCYSDPYAHKELLCYPTAYAKQQLETRCQTETCGWWLCNHVYEDDSVELVSAYGQGSGTSRENIKANTKSIAVRPAMWVTWQSDMETVEANQQQAE
;
A
#
# COMPACT_ATOMS: atom_id res chain seq x y z
N MET A 1 52.53 8.16 0.30
CA MET A 1 51.73 7.41 1.29
C MET A 1 50.67 6.62 0.55
N SER A 2 50.88 5.32 0.46
CA SER A 2 49.99 4.36 -0.22
C SER A 2 48.72 4.15 0.62
N ARG A 3 47.55 4.37 0.02
CA ARG A 3 46.24 4.04 0.61
C ARG A 3 45.76 2.74 -0.03
N LYS A 4 45.61 1.70 0.80
CA LYS A 4 45.03 0.40 0.44
C LYS A 4 43.52 0.56 0.16
N PRO A 5 42.94 -0.22 -0.77
CA PRO A 5 41.49 -0.27 -0.92
C PRO A 5 40.87 -1.15 0.17
N TYR A 6 39.87 -0.63 0.87
CA TYR A 6 39.02 -1.40 1.77
C TYR A 6 37.94 -2.09 0.93
N SER A 7 37.93 -3.41 0.96
CA SER A 7 36.86 -4.25 0.43
C SER A 7 35.70 -4.21 1.42
N TRP A 8 34.57 -3.62 1.03
CA TRP A 8 33.31 -3.77 1.74
C TRP A 8 32.59 -5.00 1.20
N LEU A 9 32.56 -6.05 2.01
CA LEU A 9 31.58 -7.13 1.91
C LEU A 9 30.24 -6.56 2.40
N VAL A 10 29.28 -6.43 1.49
CA VAL A 10 27.88 -6.18 1.84
C VAL A 10 27.29 -7.53 2.27
N VAL A 11 27.00 -7.68 3.56
CA VAL A 11 26.17 -8.77 4.06
C VAL A 11 24.73 -8.29 3.97
N VAL A 12 23.99 -8.75 2.96
CA VAL A 12 22.53 -8.58 2.91
C VAL A 12 21.94 -9.55 3.92
N GLY A 13 21.53 -9.04 5.07
CA GLY A 13 20.74 -9.79 6.04
C GLY A 13 19.28 -9.77 5.61
N MET A 14 18.81 -10.83 4.95
CA MET A 14 17.39 -11.09 4.81
C MET A 14 16.85 -11.53 6.16
N ILE A 15 16.14 -10.62 6.85
CA ILE A 15 15.39 -10.95 8.06
C ILE A 15 14.01 -11.43 7.58
N SER A 16 13.88 -12.73 7.35
CA SER A 16 12.58 -13.38 7.28
C SER A 16 12.00 -13.43 8.69
N LEU A 17 11.07 -12.52 8.98
CA LEU A 17 10.40 -12.42 10.27
C LEU A 17 9.29 -13.49 10.36
N CYS A 18 9.58 -14.61 11.00
CA CYS A 18 8.58 -15.62 11.37
C CYS A 18 8.18 -15.46 12.84
N ILE A 19 6.94 -15.06 13.13
CA ILE A 19 6.27 -15.28 14.42
C ILE A 19 4.76 -15.40 14.12
N GLY A 20 3.98 -16.39 14.56
CA GLY A 20 4.22 -17.63 15.28
C GLY A 20 2.86 -18.31 15.55
N LEU A 21 2.83 -19.64 15.59
CA LEU A 21 1.75 -20.39 16.24
C LEU A 21 2.34 -21.47 17.16
N SER A 22 1.74 -21.57 18.34
CA SER A 22 2.11 -22.48 19.42
C SER A 22 1.63 -23.90 19.13
N GLY A 23 2.47 -24.90 19.42
CA GLY A 23 2.01 -26.29 19.58
C GLY A 23 3.08 -27.33 19.26
N CYS A 24 3.47 -28.11 20.27
CA CYS A 24 4.39 -29.24 20.17
C CYS A 24 4.11 -30.16 18.97
N GLY A 25 5.07 -30.26 18.05
CA GLY A 25 5.11 -31.32 17.03
C GLY A 25 6.23 -31.06 16.04
N LYS A 26 7.19 -31.96 15.97
CA LYS A 26 8.33 -31.90 15.03
C LYS A 26 7.83 -31.79 13.59
N ASN A 27 8.15 -30.70 12.89
CA ASN A 27 8.62 -30.70 11.51
C ASN A 27 9.32 -29.37 11.23
N VAL A 28 10.41 -29.45 10.48
CA VAL A 28 11.19 -28.28 10.04
C VAL A 28 10.38 -27.62 8.93
N ASP A 29 9.62 -26.58 9.29
CA ASP A 29 8.98 -25.71 8.30
C ASP A 29 10.09 -24.92 7.60
N THR A 30 10.50 -25.46 6.45
CA THR A 30 11.25 -24.70 5.46
C THR A 30 10.21 -23.81 4.82
N VAL A 31 10.23 -22.50 5.12
CA VAL A 31 9.38 -21.53 4.41
C VAL A 31 9.74 -21.67 2.94
N ALA A 32 8.81 -22.19 2.13
CA ALA A 32 9.07 -22.40 0.72
C ALA A 32 9.26 -21.02 0.08
N GLU A 33 10.42 -20.80 -0.52
CA GLU A 33 10.72 -19.61 -1.31
C GLU A 33 9.67 -19.53 -2.44
N SER A 34 9.04 -18.36 -2.61
CA SER A 34 7.96 -18.18 -3.58
C SER A 34 8.43 -18.58 -4.99
N THR A 35 7.67 -19.44 -5.67
CA THR A 35 8.00 -19.92 -7.02
C THR A 35 7.56 -18.97 -8.13
N VAL A 36 7.10 -17.77 -7.78
CA VAL A 36 6.60 -16.77 -8.74
C VAL A 36 7.78 -16.09 -9.45
N PRO A 37 7.86 -16.15 -10.80
CA PRO A 37 8.98 -15.61 -11.58
C PRO A 37 8.84 -14.12 -11.92
N ILE A 38 8.41 -13.31 -10.94
CA ILE A 38 8.38 -11.85 -11.00
C ILE A 38 9.06 -11.32 -9.74
N GLU A 39 9.78 -10.21 -9.78
CA GLU A 39 10.47 -9.67 -8.60
C GLU A 39 9.71 -8.53 -7.91
N ILE A 40 10.00 -8.32 -6.62
CA ILE A 40 9.48 -7.16 -5.89
C ILE A 40 10.01 -5.89 -6.56
N GLY A 41 9.11 -4.93 -6.81
CA GLY A 41 9.37 -3.71 -7.54
C GLY A 41 9.17 -3.82 -9.06
N GLU A 42 9.00 -5.02 -9.62
CA GLU A 42 8.57 -5.17 -11.02
C GLU A 42 7.07 -4.91 -11.17
N HIS A 43 6.65 -4.65 -12.40
CA HIS A 43 5.31 -4.17 -12.72
C HIS A 43 4.56 -5.13 -13.64
N VAL A 44 3.26 -5.28 -13.39
CA VAL A 44 2.31 -6.04 -14.22
C VAL A 44 1.14 -5.18 -14.66
N MET A 45 0.54 -5.54 -15.79
CA MET A 45 -0.76 -5.02 -16.21
C MET A 45 -1.86 -5.96 -15.72
N TYR A 46 -2.86 -5.43 -15.01
CA TYR A 46 -3.98 -6.23 -14.51
C TYR A 46 -5.26 -5.40 -14.38
N GLY A 47 -6.35 -5.83 -14.99
CA GLY A 47 -7.58 -5.05 -15.07
C GLY A 47 -7.44 -3.75 -15.88
N SER A 48 -8.55 -3.03 -15.97
CA SER A 48 -8.63 -1.73 -16.65
C SER A 48 -9.61 -0.82 -15.93
N TYR A 49 -9.26 0.43 -15.69
CA TYR A 49 -10.13 1.39 -15.02
C TYR A 49 -10.30 2.65 -15.87
N GLN A 50 -11.55 3.08 -16.06
CA GLN A 50 -11.90 4.27 -16.86
C GLN A 50 -11.35 4.24 -18.29
N GLY A 51 -11.28 3.05 -18.89
CA GLY A 51 -10.86 2.82 -20.27
C GLY A 51 -9.37 2.57 -20.48
N GLU A 52 -8.56 2.61 -19.41
CA GLU A 52 -7.12 2.38 -19.49
C GLU A 52 -6.71 1.14 -18.69
N PRO A 53 -5.81 0.29 -19.20
CA PRO A 53 -5.18 -0.78 -18.42
C PRO A 53 -4.52 -0.23 -17.15
N VAL A 54 -4.60 -0.97 -16.04
CA VAL A 54 -3.97 -0.55 -14.77
C VAL A 54 -2.62 -1.23 -14.61
N GLU A 55 -1.59 -0.42 -14.42
CA GLU A 55 -0.24 -0.84 -14.05
C GLU A 55 -0.12 -0.99 -12.53
N TRP A 56 0.43 -2.12 -12.09
CA TRP A 56 0.59 -2.47 -10.68
C TRP A 56 2.03 -2.84 -10.38
N ARG A 57 2.57 -2.29 -9.31
CA ARG A 57 3.87 -2.64 -8.75
C ARG A 57 3.71 -3.82 -7.78
N VAL A 58 4.59 -4.81 -7.90
CA VAL A 58 4.69 -5.93 -6.96
C VAL A 58 5.37 -5.47 -5.67
N LEU A 59 4.70 -5.61 -4.53
CA LEU A 59 5.23 -5.25 -3.21
C LEU A 59 5.74 -6.45 -2.42
N ASP A 60 5.11 -7.61 -2.59
CA ASP A 60 5.46 -8.83 -1.86
C ASP A 60 5.02 -10.08 -2.66
N LYS A 61 5.60 -11.24 -2.31
CA LYS A 61 5.31 -12.53 -2.92
C LYS A 61 5.28 -13.61 -1.87
N LYS A 62 4.18 -14.36 -1.79
CA LYS A 62 4.03 -15.44 -0.82
C LYS A 62 3.14 -16.55 -1.36
N ASP A 63 3.56 -17.80 -1.22
CA ASP A 63 2.73 -18.97 -1.50
C ASP A 63 2.07 -19.00 -2.90
N GLY A 64 2.74 -18.44 -3.93
CA GLY A 64 2.20 -18.35 -5.29
C GLY A 64 1.29 -17.13 -5.54
N GLU A 65 1.11 -16.28 -4.53
CA GLU A 65 0.39 -15.02 -4.59
C GLU A 65 1.37 -13.84 -4.62
N ILE A 66 0.90 -12.73 -5.18
CA ILE A 66 1.64 -11.47 -5.19
C ILE A 66 0.77 -10.34 -4.63
N LEU A 67 1.38 -9.47 -3.84
CA LEU A 67 0.77 -8.23 -3.39
C LEU A 67 1.05 -7.15 -4.44
N LEU A 68 -0.03 -6.58 -4.97
CA LEU A 68 0.02 -5.51 -5.95
C LEU A 68 -0.41 -4.19 -5.33
N LEU A 69 0.29 -3.12 -5.67
CA LEU A 69 -0.13 -1.73 -5.46
C LEU A 69 -0.21 -1.04 -6.81
N SER A 70 -1.32 -0.38 -7.10
CA SER A 70 -1.43 0.43 -8.31
C SER A 70 -0.28 1.45 -8.40
N GLU A 71 0.34 1.53 -9.57
CA GLU A 71 1.49 2.42 -9.76
C GLU A 71 1.06 3.90 -9.63
N TYR A 72 -0.16 4.19 -10.10
CA TYR A 72 -0.75 5.52 -10.15
C TYR A 72 -1.95 5.69 -9.21
N GLY A 73 -2.25 6.93 -8.86
CA GLY A 73 -3.52 7.31 -8.25
C GLY A 73 -4.64 7.20 -9.27
N LEU A 74 -5.58 6.28 -9.07
CA LEU A 74 -6.56 5.88 -10.10
C LEU A 74 -7.82 6.75 -10.11
N ASP A 75 -8.23 7.29 -8.97
CA ASP A 75 -9.41 8.15 -8.81
C ASP A 75 -9.22 9.14 -7.64
N ALA A 76 -10.11 10.12 -7.48
CA ALA A 76 -10.18 11.06 -6.37
C ALA A 76 -11.47 10.85 -5.54
N GLN A 77 -11.53 9.73 -4.83
CA GLN A 77 -12.63 9.43 -3.91
C GLN A 77 -12.31 9.95 -2.51
N PRO A 78 -13.28 10.59 -1.82
CA PRO A 78 -13.13 10.86 -0.40
C PRO A 78 -13.01 9.56 0.40
N PHE A 79 -12.21 9.58 1.47
CA PHE A 79 -12.09 8.45 2.38
C PHE A 79 -13.46 8.10 2.98
N ASP A 80 -14.17 9.11 3.49
CA ASP A 80 -15.53 8.94 4.00
C ASP A 80 -16.43 10.13 3.67
N THR A 81 -17.71 9.85 3.42
CA THR A 81 -18.75 10.86 3.12
C THR A 81 -19.91 10.87 4.11
N SER A 82 -19.86 10.06 5.18
CA SER A 82 -20.92 9.94 6.18
C SER A 82 -21.08 11.20 7.07
N GLY A 83 -20.04 12.04 7.13
CA GLY A 83 -20.02 13.25 7.96
C GLY A 83 -19.73 13.00 9.44
N LYS A 84 -19.38 11.76 9.81
CA LYS A 84 -18.87 11.43 11.16
C LYS A 84 -17.50 12.08 11.37
N SER A 85 -17.16 12.36 12.63
CA SER A 85 -15.82 12.89 12.96
C SER A 85 -14.74 11.82 12.77
N ARG A 86 -15.06 10.56 13.08
CA ARG A 86 -14.20 9.38 12.96
C ARG A 86 -14.92 8.23 12.28
N VAL A 87 -14.23 7.54 11.37
CA VAL A 87 -14.78 6.38 10.63
C VAL A 87 -13.69 5.34 10.42
N ASP A 88 -13.80 4.19 11.10
CA ASP A 88 -12.86 3.09 10.90
C ASP A 88 -12.93 2.55 9.44
N TRP A 89 -11.83 1.97 8.96
CA TRP A 89 -11.73 1.37 7.62
C TRP A 89 -12.96 0.55 7.21
N LYS A 90 -13.37 -0.38 8.09
CA LYS A 90 -14.50 -1.30 7.89
C LYS A 90 -15.83 -0.59 7.56
N ASP A 91 -16.00 0.63 8.06
CA ASP A 91 -17.23 1.44 7.93
C ASP A 91 -17.09 2.57 6.89
N SER A 92 -15.91 2.74 6.29
CA SER A 92 -15.60 3.83 5.36
C SER A 92 -16.30 3.66 4.01
N THR A 93 -16.73 4.78 3.42
CA THR A 93 -17.34 4.73 2.08
C THR A 93 -16.35 4.36 0.98
N ILE A 94 -15.07 4.69 1.14
CA ILE A 94 -14.03 4.31 0.17
C ILE A 94 -13.80 2.79 0.13
N ARG A 95 -13.80 2.09 1.27
CA ARG A 95 -13.70 0.62 1.32
C ARG A 95 -14.85 -0.04 0.57
N LYS A 96 -16.07 0.47 0.79
CA LYS A 96 -17.27 -0.03 0.10
C LYS A 96 -17.11 0.16 -1.41
N TRP A 97 -16.75 1.36 -1.85
CA TRP A 97 -16.52 1.64 -3.28
C TRP A 97 -15.42 0.74 -3.88
N LEU A 98 -14.32 0.51 -3.16
CA LEU A 98 -13.22 -0.36 -3.60
C LEU A 98 -13.68 -1.80 -3.85
N ASN A 99 -14.48 -2.36 -2.94
CA ASN A 99 -14.92 -3.76 -2.99
C ASN A 99 -16.23 -3.98 -3.77
N ASP A 100 -16.95 -2.90 -4.10
CA ASP A 100 -18.15 -2.94 -4.93
C ASP A 100 -17.87 -2.33 -6.31
N ASP A 101 -17.99 -1.00 -6.44
CA ASP A 101 -18.00 -0.31 -7.73
C ASP A 101 -16.68 -0.43 -8.49
N PHE A 102 -15.54 -0.19 -7.82
CA PHE A 102 -14.22 -0.32 -8.42
C PHE A 102 -13.95 -1.78 -8.81
N TYR A 103 -14.06 -2.72 -7.88
CA TYR A 103 -13.84 -4.14 -8.15
C TYR A 103 -14.67 -4.68 -9.32
N ASN A 104 -15.95 -4.28 -9.41
CA ASN A 104 -16.84 -4.76 -10.46
C ASN A 104 -16.61 -4.10 -11.82
N SER A 105 -16.05 -2.89 -11.85
CA SER A 105 -15.75 -2.17 -13.09
C SER A 105 -14.33 -2.39 -13.59
N ALA A 106 -13.37 -2.61 -12.69
CA ALA A 106 -11.95 -2.67 -12.99
C ALA A 106 -11.50 -4.05 -13.50
N PHE A 107 -12.18 -5.12 -13.09
CA PHE A 107 -11.76 -6.49 -13.35
C PHE A 107 -12.83 -7.28 -14.10
N SER A 108 -12.41 -8.06 -15.08
CA SER A 108 -13.22 -9.09 -15.73
C SER A 108 -13.50 -10.26 -14.79
N GLU A 109 -14.50 -11.09 -15.11
CA GLU A 109 -14.82 -12.27 -14.29
C GLU A 109 -13.62 -13.24 -14.15
N LYS A 110 -12.82 -13.43 -15.20
CA LYS A 110 -11.59 -14.24 -15.14
C LYS A 110 -10.54 -13.63 -14.21
N GLU A 111 -10.39 -12.31 -14.21
CA GLU A 111 -9.43 -11.63 -13.34
C GLU A 111 -9.88 -11.70 -11.87
N LYS A 112 -11.18 -11.54 -11.63
CA LYS A 112 -11.82 -11.66 -10.31
C LYS A 112 -11.59 -13.03 -9.67
N GLU A 113 -11.58 -14.10 -10.46
CA GLU A 113 -11.31 -15.47 -9.97
C GLU A 113 -9.93 -15.61 -9.31
N ASN A 114 -8.97 -14.74 -9.64
CA ASN A 114 -7.61 -14.79 -9.10
C ASN A 114 -7.35 -13.73 -8.03
N ILE A 115 -8.29 -12.81 -7.76
CA ILE A 115 -8.16 -11.82 -6.68
C ILE A 115 -8.44 -12.51 -5.34
N VAL A 116 -7.48 -12.42 -4.44
CA VAL A 116 -7.50 -13.09 -3.14
C VAL A 116 -8.09 -12.16 -2.10
N GLU A 117 -9.09 -12.66 -1.38
CA GLU A 117 -9.65 -11.96 -0.22
C GLU A 117 -8.66 -12.02 0.94
N SER A 118 -8.28 -10.86 1.47
CA SER A 118 -7.18 -10.74 2.43
C SER A 118 -7.51 -9.82 3.59
N LYS A 119 -6.95 -10.15 4.75
CA LYS A 119 -7.02 -9.35 5.98
C LYS A 119 -5.60 -9.13 6.50
N SER A 120 -5.36 -7.96 7.09
CA SER A 120 -4.10 -7.63 7.77
C SER A 120 -4.37 -7.21 9.21
N GLU A 121 -3.56 -7.75 10.13
CA GLU A 121 -3.44 -7.27 11.53
C GLU A 121 -2.29 -6.27 11.69
N GLY A 122 -1.72 -5.81 10.57
CA GLY A 122 -0.55 -4.96 10.55
C GLY A 122 0.73 -5.65 10.99
N PHE A 123 1.79 -4.85 11.07
CA PHE A 123 3.12 -5.28 11.52
C PHE A 123 3.46 -4.60 12.84
N GLU A 124 3.53 -5.39 13.92
CA GLU A 124 3.76 -4.89 15.29
C GLU A 124 5.05 -4.06 15.40
N GLU A 125 6.11 -4.46 14.72
CA GLU A 125 7.41 -3.76 14.74
C GLU A 125 7.37 -2.35 14.15
N TYR A 126 6.41 -2.06 13.26
CA TYR A 126 6.18 -0.73 12.68
C TYR A 126 5.06 0.03 13.37
N ASN A 127 4.50 -0.51 14.46
CA ASN A 127 3.45 0.14 15.21
C ASN A 127 3.97 0.67 16.55
N THR A 128 3.60 1.89 16.91
CA THR A 128 4.02 2.47 18.18
C THR A 128 3.11 2.01 19.30
N SER A 129 3.70 1.41 20.34
CA SER A 129 2.96 1.06 21.55
C SER A 129 2.49 2.32 22.29
N MET A 130 1.24 2.31 22.68
CA MET A 130 0.59 3.36 23.46
C MET A 130 0.24 2.87 24.86
N ASN A 131 0.13 3.79 25.81
CA ASN A 131 -0.31 3.45 27.17
C ASN A 131 -1.83 3.57 27.26
N LEU A 132 -2.55 2.46 27.04
CA LEU A 132 -4.02 2.42 27.15
C LEU A 132 -4.48 1.78 28.46
N THR A 133 -5.57 2.31 29.04
CA THR A 133 -6.21 1.78 30.26
C THR A 133 -7.23 0.66 30.00
N GLY A 134 -7.41 0.22 28.75
CA GLY A 134 -8.41 -0.79 28.36
C GLY A 134 -7.79 -1.82 27.42
N GLY A 135 -7.78 -3.08 27.85
CA GLY A 135 -7.06 -4.18 27.20
C GLY A 135 -7.42 -4.41 25.73
N GLY A 136 -6.44 -4.13 24.88
CA GLY A 136 -6.29 -4.47 23.46
C GLY A 136 -4.79 -4.33 23.13
N LYS A 137 -4.32 -4.77 21.95
CA LYS A 137 -2.94 -4.44 21.55
C LYS A 137 -2.84 -2.91 21.47
N PRO A 138 -2.07 -2.23 22.34
CA PRO A 138 -2.23 -0.80 22.48
C PRO A 138 -1.35 -0.12 21.44
N TYR A 139 -1.89 0.05 20.24
CA TYR A 139 -1.15 0.52 19.09
C TYR A 139 -1.69 1.86 18.60
N ALA A 140 -0.78 2.68 18.08
CA ALA A 140 -1.10 3.98 17.52
C ALA A 140 -1.96 3.86 16.26
N TYR A 141 -1.73 2.85 15.43
CA TYR A 141 -2.44 2.67 14.17
C TYR A 141 -3.45 1.54 14.24
N LEU A 142 -4.69 1.82 13.83
CA LEU A 142 -5.77 0.84 13.76
C LEU A 142 -5.81 0.16 12.38
N GLU A 143 -5.49 -1.13 12.35
CA GLU A 143 -5.33 -1.91 11.13
C GLU A 143 -6.68 -2.29 10.50
N ARG A 144 -6.65 -2.80 9.25
CA ARG A 144 -7.88 -3.15 8.52
C ARG A 144 -8.73 -4.15 9.28
N GLU A 145 -8.10 -5.20 9.81
CA GLU A 145 -8.70 -6.29 10.59
C GLU A 145 -9.97 -6.92 9.99
N ILE A 146 -10.20 -6.73 8.69
CA ILE A 146 -11.34 -7.21 7.92
C ILE A 146 -10.85 -7.75 6.58
N GLU A 147 -11.60 -8.70 6.04
CA GLU A 147 -11.37 -9.28 4.72
C GLU A 147 -11.79 -8.31 3.61
N ASP A 148 -10.87 -8.07 2.67
CA ASP A 148 -11.04 -7.21 1.50
C ASP A 148 -10.43 -7.88 0.26
N LYS A 149 -11.08 -7.70 -0.89
CA LYS A 149 -10.51 -8.06 -2.20
C LYS A 149 -9.59 -6.96 -2.72
N VAL A 150 -9.99 -5.72 -2.51
CA VAL A 150 -9.21 -4.52 -2.84
C VAL A 150 -9.20 -3.60 -1.62
N PHE A 151 -8.02 -3.11 -1.26
CA PHE A 151 -7.82 -2.31 -0.06
C PHE A 151 -6.86 -1.15 -0.31
N LEU A 152 -6.66 -0.32 0.70
CA LEU A 152 -5.54 0.62 0.77
C LEU A 152 -4.55 0.08 1.79
N LEU A 153 -3.25 0.27 1.56
CA LEU A 153 -2.24 -0.12 2.54
C LEU A 153 -2.50 0.60 3.87
N SER A 154 -2.22 -0.06 4.98
CA SER A 154 -2.08 0.61 6.27
C SER A 154 -0.72 1.26 6.42
N ASN A 155 -0.53 2.09 7.45
CA ASN A 155 0.79 2.64 7.76
C ASN A 155 1.82 1.55 8.05
N THR A 156 1.46 0.49 8.77
CA THR A 156 2.43 -0.57 9.08
C THR A 156 2.77 -1.41 7.85
N GLU A 157 1.80 -1.62 6.94
CA GLU A 157 2.06 -2.20 5.61
C GLU A 157 2.95 -1.29 4.75
N LEU A 158 2.70 0.03 4.74
CA LEU A 158 3.55 1.02 4.07
C LEU A 158 5.00 0.92 4.56
N CYS A 159 5.20 0.88 5.88
CA CYS A 159 6.52 0.76 6.49
C CYS A 159 7.22 -0.54 6.10
N ALA A 160 6.51 -1.67 6.16
CA ALA A 160 7.06 -2.98 5.84
C ALA A 160 7.50 -3.11 4.37
N TYR A 161 6.75 -2.51 3.43
CA TYR A 161 6.99 -2.70 2.01
C TYR A 161 7.79 -1.58 1.33
N PHE A 162 7.91 -0.40 1.95
CA PHE A 162 8.59 0.75 1.34
C PHE A 162 9.65 1.40 2.22
N SER A 163 9.27 1.93 3.38
CA SER A 163 10.14 2.78 4.18
C SER A 163 9.78 2.70 5.67
N GLU A 164 10.69 2.18 6.48
CA GLU A 164 10.51 2.01 7.94
C GLU A 164 10.12 3.32 8.66
N ASP A 165 10.60 4.48 8.18
CA ASP A 165 10.19 5.81 8.68
C ASP A 165 9.71 6.68 7.50
N PRO A 166 8.40 6.70 7.20
CA PRO A 166 7.85 7.53 6.15
C PRO A 166 7.56 8.97 6.62
N TYR A 167 7.80 9.34 7.88
CA TYR A 167 7.48 10.66 8.45
C TYR A 167 8.75 11.46 8.73
N PRO A 168 9.47 11.88 7.70
CA PRO A 168 10.79 12.41 7.91
C PRO A 168 10.65 13.77 8.64
N GLY A 169 11.47 13.96 9.67
CA GLY A 169 11.35 15.11 10.59
C GLY A 169 11.45 16.46 9.85
N CYS A 170 11.07 17.57 10.49
CA CYS A 170 10.92 18.89 9.84
C CYS A 170 12.12 19.47 9.04
N TYR A 171 13.30 18.85 9.10
CA TYR A 171 14.51 19.25 8.36
C TYR A 171 14.94 18.25 7.27
N SER A 172 14.14 17.21 7.02
CA SER A 172 14.45 16.21 6.00
C SER A 172 14.16 16.70 4.59
N ASP A 173 14.84 16.09 3.60
CA ASP A 173 14.49 16.26 2.20
C ASP A 173 13.02 15.84 1.98
N PRO A 174 12.16 16.72 1.44
CA PRO A 174 10.77 16.36 1.16
C PRO A 174 10.62 15.19 0.19
N TYR A 175 11.67 14.84 -0.56
CA TYR A 175 11.69 13.72 -1.51
C TYR A 175 12.57 12.55 -1.03
N ALA A 176 12.73 12.38 0.28
CA ALA A 176 13.53 11.28 0.84
C ALA A 176 12.98 9.88 0.49
N HIS A 177 11.67 9.77 0.22
CA HIS A 177 10.97 8.51 -0.07
C HIS A 177 10.36 8.55 -1.48
N LYS A 178 11.22 8.50 -2.51
CA LYS A 178 10.79 8.69 -3.91
C LYS A 178 9.86 7.58 -4.39
N GLU A 179 10.02 6.38 -3.84
CA GLU A 179 9.19 5.20 -4.06
C GLU A 179 7.73 5.40 -3.64
N LEU A 180 7.47 6.34 -2.72
CA LEU A 180 6.14 6.71 -2.24
C LEU A 180 5.47 7.82 -3.06
N LEU A 181 6.20 8.44 -3.99
CA LEU A 181 5.62 9.41 -4.93
C LEU A 181 4.56 8.70 -5.78
N CYS A 182 3.42 9.37 -5.93
CA CYS A 182 2.28 8.86 -6.68
C CYS A 182 1.89 9.89 -7.72
N TYR A 183 1.81 9.47 -8.98
CA TYR A 183 1.30 10.30 -10.07
C TYR A 183 -0.16 9.92 -10.32
N PRO A 184 -1.06 10.88 -10.55
CA PRO A 184 -2.44 10.56 -10.89
C PRO A 184 -2.54 10.12 -12.35
N THR A 185 -3.47 9.20 -12.64
CA THR A 185 -3.89 8.94 -14.02
C THR A 185 -4.53 10.20 -14.64
N ALA A 186 -4.65 10.23 -15.98
CA ALA A 186 -5.34 11.32 -16.66
C ALA A 186 -6.80 11.49 -16.19
N TYR A 187 -7.46 10.40 -15.82
CA TYR A 187 -8.79 10.42 -15.22
C TYR A 187 -8.77 11.04 -13.83
N ALA A 188 -7.94 10.51 -12.91
CA ALA A 188 -7.84 11.03 -11.54
C ALA A 188 -7.47 12.51 -11.51
N LYS A 189 -6.57 12.96 -12.39
CA LYS A 189 -6.17 14.36 -12.51
C LYS A 189 -7.33 15.31 -12.82
N GLN A 190 -8.36 14.84 -13.53
CA GLN A 190 -9.58 15.63 -13.79
C GLN A 190 -10.50 15.70 -12.57
N GLN A 191 -10.45 14.70 -11.68
CA GLN A 191 -11.28 14.62 -10.48
C GLN A 191 -10.64 15.28 -9.25
N LEU A 192 -9.30 15.35 -9.21
CA LEU A 192 -8.54 15.85 -8.06
C LEU A 192 -8.70 17.35 -7.84
N GLU A 193 -9.12 17.71 -6.62
CA GLU A 193 -9.08 19.08 -6.12
C GLU A 193 -7.64 19.43 -5.73
N THR A 194 -6.83 19.80 -6.72
CA THR A 194 -5.38 20.03 -6.58
C THR A 194 -5.07 21.11 -5.55
N ARG A 195 -4.21 20.80 -4.57
CA ARG A 195 -3.72 21.75 -3.55
C ARG A 195 -2.27 22.19 -3.73
N CYS A 196 -1.46 21.36 -4.38
CA CYS A 196 -0.02 21.61 -4.61
C CYS A 196 0.26 21.75 -6.11
N GLN A 197 1.22 22.60 -6.47
CA GLN A 197 1.68 22.74 -7.86
C GLN A 197 2.75 21.69 -8.19
N THR A 198 2.37 20.41 -8.10
CA THR A 198 3.23 19.25 -8.36
C THR A 198 2.57 18.34 -9.40
N GLU A 199 3.36 17.52 -10.07
CA GLU A 199 2.83 16.48 -10.97
C GLU A 199 2.31 15.25 -10.21
N THR A 200 2.76 15.10 -8.96
CA THR A 200 2.35 14.05 -8.02
C THR A 200 1.12 14.46 -7.21
N CYS A 201 0.45 13.47 -6.62
CA CYS A 201 -0.70 13.63 -5.73
C CYS A 201 -0.48 12.87 -4.41
N GLY A 202 -1.13 13.32 -3.34
CA GLY A 202 -1.22 12.53 -2.12
C GLY A 202 -2.19 11.36 -2.31
N TRP A 203 -2.06 10.31 -1.50
CA TRP A 203 -2.91 9.12 -1.57
C TRP A 203 -3.25 8.56 -0.19
N TRP A 204 -4.45 8.00 -0.06
CA TRP A 204 -5.00 7.52 1.21
C TRP A 204 -4.34 6.23 1.69
N LEU A 205 -4.17 6.10 3.01
CA LEU A 205 -3.99 4.82 3.71
C LEU A 205 -5.31 4.39 4.35
N CYS A 206 -5.44 3.11 4.72
CA CYS A 206 -6.70 2.59 5.27
C CYS A 206 -6.92 2.90 6.75
N ASN A 207 -5.86 3.23 7.50
CA ASN A 207 -5.87 3.29 8.95
C ASN A 207 -5.96 4.72 9.50
N HIS A 208 -6.55 4.82 10.70
CA HIS A 208 -6.54 6.01 11.53
C HIS A 208 -5.47 5.88 12.62
N VAL A 209 -5.02 7.04 13.13
CA VAL A 209 -4.32 7.10 14.41
C VAL A 209 -5.36 6.95 15.54
N TYR A 210 -5.02 6.24 16.59
CA TYR A 210 -5.95 5.99 17.70
C TYR A 210 -6.28 7.28 18.47
N GLU A 211 -5.29 8.13 18.71
CA GLU A 211 -5.39 9.34 19.56
C GLU A 211 -6.09 10.52 18.89
N ASP A 212 -6.23 10.54 17.56
CA ASP A 212 -6.95 11.58 16.84
C ASP A 212 -7.94 10.99 15.82
N ASP A 213 -8.80 11.85 15.28
CA ASP A 213 -9.79 11.45 14.27
C ASP A 213 -9.17 11.43 12.85
N SER A 214 -7.84 11.48 12.72
CA SER A 214 -7.16 11.63 11.43
C SER A 214 -7.05 10.31 10.68
N VAL A 215 -7.23 10.40 9.36
CA VAL A 215 -6.94 9.31 8.42
C VAL A 215 -5.49 9.49 7.98
N GLU A 216 -4.73 8.41 7.96
CA GLU A 216 -3.37 8.46 7.44
C GLU A 216 -3.33 8.53 5.92
N LEU A 217 -2.30 9.18 5.40
CA LEU A 217 -2.09 9.37 3.97
C LEU A 217 -0.60 9.54 3.68
N VAL A 218 -0.23 9.38 2.42
CA VAL A 218 1.05 9.86 1.91
C VAL A 218 0.81 11.16 1.16
N SER A 219 1.62 12.18 1.43
CA SER A 219 1.53 13.51 0.83
C SER A 219 1.97 13.48 -0.64
N ALA A 220 1.73 14.57 -1.37
CA ALA A 220 2.21 14.72 -2.74
C ALA A 220 3.75 14.72 -2.86
N TYR A 221 4.48 14.83 -1.74
CA TYR A 221 5.94 14.77 -1.70
C TYR A 221 6.46 13.37 -1.32
N GLY A 222 5.59 12.38 -1.12
CA GLY A 222 5.99 11.03 -0.74
C GLY A 222 6.27 10.88 0.75
N GLN A 223 5.68 11.73 1.59
CA GLN A 223 5.87 11.67 3.05
C GLN A 223 4.58 11.18 3.71
N GLY A 224 4.70 10.24 4.64
CA GLY A 224 3.63 9.91 5.58
C GLY A 224 3.12 11.15 6.30
N SER A 225 1.80 11.26 6.42
CA SER A 225 1.11 12.34 7.11
C SER A 225 -0.28 11.87 7.55
N GLY A 226 -1.02 12.75 8.20
CA GLY A 226 -2.41 12.53 8.60
C GLY A 226 -3.28 13.71 8.22
N THR A 227 -4.59 13.50 8.08
CA THR A 227 -5.52 14.57 7.69
C THR A 227 -5.45 15.80 8.60
N SER A 228 -5.22 15.60 9.89
CA SER A 228 -5.07 16.67 10.89
C SER A 228 -3.85 17.55 10.60
N ARG A 229 -2.69 16.94 10.30
CA ARG A 229 -1.43 17.63 9.98
C ARG A 229 -1.52 18.42 8.67
N GLU A 230 -2.20 17.88 7.67
CA GLU A 230 -2.41 18.54 6.38
C GLU A 230 -3.55 19.57 6.39
N ASN A 231 -4.26 19.72 7.52
CA ASN A 231 -5.48 20.53 7.62
C ASN A 231 -6.52 20.19 6.54
N ILE A 232 -6.72 18.89 6.29
CA ILE A 232 -7.71 18.37 5.34
C ILE A 232 -8.78 17.55 6.07
N LYS A 233 -9.89 17.29 5.37
CA LYS A 233 -11.00 16.49 5.90
C LYS A 233 -11.05 15.14 5.18
N ALA A 234 -11.51 14.10 5.86
CA ALA A 234 -11.73 12.77 5.26
C ALA A 234 -12.68 12.79 4.05
N ASN A 235 -13.56 13.80 3.95
CA ASN A 235 -14.49 13.97 2.84
C ASN A 235 -13.93 14.79 1.64
N THR A 236 -12.63 15.04 1.59
CA THR A 236 -11.98 15.81 0.50
C THR A 236 -11.78 14.98 -0.77
N LYS A 237 -11.74 15.64 -1.93
CA LYS A 237 -11.28 15.07 -3.22
C LYS A 237 -9.85 15.49 -3.59
N SER A 238 -9.07 15.99 -2.63
CA SER A 238 -7.67 16.40 -2.86
C SER A 238 -6.66 15.25 -2.78
N ILE A 239 -7.10 14.04 -2.41
CA ILE A 239 -6.26 12.87 -2.18
C ILE A 239 -6.73 11.74 -3.10
N ALA A 240 -5.79 11.09 -3.75
CA ALA A 240 -6.06 10.03 -4.71
C ALA A 240 -6.27 8.66 -4.03
N VAL A 241 -6.94 7.78 -4.76
CA VAL A 241 -7.06 6.36 -4.40
C VAL A 241 -5.94 5.59 -5.07
N ARG A 242 -5.09 4.93 -4.27
CA ARG A 242 -4.04 4.03 -4.74
C ARG A 242 -4.32 2.62 -4.21
N PRO A 243 -5.20 1.85 -4.87
CA PRO A 243 -5.60 0.53 -4.40
C PRO A 243 -4.44 -0.47 -4.39
N ALA A 244 -4.57 -1.44 -3.50
CA ALA A 244 -3.75 -2.64 -3.39
C ALA A 244 -4.64 -3.89 -3.35
N MET A 245 -4.09 -5.03 -3.74
CA MET A 245 -4.77 -6.33 -3.70
C MET A 245 -3.76 -7.48 -3.72
N TRP A 246 -4.16 -8.61 -3.14
CA TRP A 246 -3.46 -9.88 -3.35
C TRP A 246 -4.06 -10.59 -4.56
N VAL A 247 -3.21 -11.16 -5.42
CA VAL A 247 -3.66 -11.98 -6.54
C VAL A 247 -2.85 -13.27 -6.62
N THR A 248 -3.51 -14.38 -6.99
CA THR A 248 -2.82 -15.62 -7.36
C THR A 248 -2.08 -15.38 -8.68
N TRP A 249 -0.76 -15.57 -8.68
CA TRP A 249 0.06 -15.38 -9.88
C TRP A 249 -0.44 -16.25 -11.04
N GLN A 250 -0.59 -15.62 -12.21
CA GLN A 250 -0.87 -16.31 -13.46
C GLN A 250 0.29 -16.09 -14.43
N SER A 251 0.73 -17.16 -15.09
CA SER A 251 1.84 -17.07 -16.06
C SER A 251 1.51 -16.25 -17.31
N ASP A 252 0.25 -15.87 -17.52
CA ASP A 252 -0.21 -15.00 -18.61
C ASP A 252 -0.35 -13.52 -18.19
N MET A 253 0.03 -13.15 -16.96
CA MET A 253 0.13 -11.74 -16.57
C MET A 253 1.21 -11.02 -17.37
N GLU A 254 0.85 -9.93 -18.03
CA GLU A 254 1.76 -9.14 -18.86
C GLU A 254 2.71 -8.31 -17.97
N THR A 255 4.02 -8.54 -18.08
CA THR A 255 5.03 -7.71 -17.43
C THR A 255 5.35 -6.48 -18.28
N VAL A 256 5.55 -5.33 -17.63
CA VAL A 256 5.76 -4.05 -18.35
C VAL A 256 7.08 -4.06 -19.15
N GLU A 257 8.11 -4.78 -18.70
CA GLU A 257 9.38 -4.92 -19.43
C GLU A 257 9.22 -5.62 -20.80
N ALA A 258 8.23 -6.52 -20.95
CA ALA A 258 7.96 -7.19 -22.21
C ALA A 258 7.33 -6.26 -23.27
N ASN A 259 6.62 -5.21 -22.83
CA ASN A 259 5.96 -4.25 -23.73
C ASN A 259 6.92 -3.22 -24.31
N GLN A 260 8.06 -2.94 -23.67
CA GLN A 260 9.08 -2.03 -24.21
C GLN A 260 9.92 -2.67 -25.33
N GLN A 261 10.07 -4.00 -25.34
CA GLN A 261 10.81 -4.73 -26.38
C GLN A 261 9.99 -5.05 -27.64
N GLN A 262 8.67 -4.88 -27.61
CA GLN A 262 7.81 -5.01 -28.80
C GLN A 262 7.51 -3.68 -29.49
N ALA A 263 7.92 -2.56 -28.89
CA ALA A 263 7.72 -1.20 -29.41
C ALA A 263 8.98 -0.60 -30.08
N GLU A 264 10.08 -1.38 -30.16
CA GLU A 264 11.29 -1.06 -30.93
C GLU A 264 11.39 -1.93 -32.20
#